data_AF-A0A4P7NAD9-F1
#
_entry.id   AF-A0A4P7NAD9-F1
#
_cell.length_a   1.000
_cell.length_b   1.000
_cell.length_c   1.000
_cell.angle_alpha   90.00
_cell.angle_beta   90.00
_cell.angle_gamma   90.00
#
_symmetry.space_group_name_H-M   'P 1'
#
loop_
_entity.id
_entity.type
_entity.pdbx_description
1 polymer ?
#
loop_
_entity_poly.entity_id
_entity_poly.type
_entity_poly.pdbx_seq_one_letter_code
_entity_poly.pdbx_strand_id
1 'polypeptide(L)'
;MSIGTHPLDPRIRNGTRGPELGKPIVIEEDCWLGGGVTVLAGITIGKGSTVGAGSIVTRDVPPFSCVVGNPARLLKKIDISTEPSWS
;
A
#
# COMPACT_ATOMS: atom_id res chain seq x y z
N MET A 1 8.31 8.36 0.83
CA MET A 1 7.47 8.96 -0.24
C MET A 1 6.21 9.53 0.39
N SER A 2 5.75 10.75 0.07
CA SER A 2 4.49 11.32 0.58
C SER A 2 3.52 11.53 -0.57
N ILE A 3 2.26 11.13 -0.41
CA ILE A 3 1.20 11.39 -1.40
C ILE A 3 0.25 12.45 -0.87
N GLY A 4 -0.15 13.37 -1.74
CA GLY A 4 -1.08 14.44 -1.42
C GLY A 4 -2.50 13.91 -1.20
N THR A 5 -3.18 14.45 -0.20
CA THR A 5 -4.62 14.30 0.02
C THR A 5 -5.23 15.66 0.33
N HIS A 6 -6.52 15.80 0.11
CA HIS A 6 -7.24 17.06 0.32
C HIS A 6 -8.45 16.83 1.20
N PRO A 7 -8.92 17.87 1.92
CA PRO A 7 -10.23 17.84 2.56
C PRO A 7 -11.34 17.47 1.56
N LEU A 8 -12.28 16.62 2.00
CA LEU A 8 -13.42 16.21 1.18
C LEU A 8 -14.41 17.37 0.96
N ASP A 9 -14.56 18.26 1.95
CA ASP A 9 -15.42 19.43 1.84
C ASP A 9 -14.85 20.44 0.82
N PRO A 10 -15.55 20.74 -0.29
CA PRO A 10 -15.05 21.63 -1.34
C PRO A 10 -14.85 23.07 -0.84
N ARG A 11 -15.56 23.51 0.21
CA ARG A 11 -15.40 24.83 0.81
C ARG A 11 -14.07 24.96 1.53
N ILE A 12 -13.61 23.86 2.14
CA ILE A 12 -12.31 23.79 2.81
C ILE A 12 -11.20 23.60 1.77
N ARG A 13 -11.38 22.68 0.81
CA ARG A 13 -10.39 22.42 -0.24
C ARG A 13 -10.09 23.65 -1.11
N ASN A 14 -11.11 24.47 -1.43
CA ASN A 14 -10.96 25.77 -2.09
C ASN A 14 -10.04 25.77 -3.35
N GLY A 15 -10.20 24.76 -4.22
CA GLY A 15 -9.33 24.59 -5.39
C GLY A 15 -7.88 24.32 -4.99
N THR A 16 -6.96 25.15 -5.47
CA THR A 16 -5.53 25.13 -5.10
C THR A 16 -5.18 26.09 -3.96
N ARG A 17 -6.18 26.75 -3.37
CA ARG A 17 -5.99 27.78 -2.32
C ARG A 17 -6.27 27.26 -0.91
N GLY A 18 -6.82 26.05 -0.78
CA GLY A 18 -7.04 25.40 0.51
C GLY A 18 -5.87 24.52 0.92
N PRO A 19 -5.95 23.89 2.11
CA PRO A 19 -4.87 23.06 2.62
C PRO A 19 -4.71 21.77 1.81
N GLU A 20 -3.46 21.36 1.63
CA GLU A 20 -3.06 20.04 1.15
C GLU A 20 -2.38 19.29 2.28
N LEU A 21 -2.66 18.00 2.41
CA LEU A 21 -2.12 17.14 3.46
C LEU A 21 -1.30 16.03 2.81
N GLY A 22 -0.31 15.51 3.53
CA GLY A 22 0.43 14.34 3.11
C GLY A 22 0.71 13.44 4.30
N LYS A 23 0.76 12.13 4.06
CA LYS A 23 1.29 11.17 5.03
C LYS A 23 2.34 10.29 4.33
N PRO A 24 3.46 9.99 5.00
CA PRO A 24 4.50 9.16 4.42
C PRO A 24 3.98 7.75 4.15
N ILE A 25 4.45 7.15 3.08
CA ILE A 25 4.34 5.72 2.78
C ILE A 25 5.65 5.05 3.17
N VAL A 26 5.55 3.93 3.87
CA VAL A 26 6.68 3.08 4.26
C VAL A 26 6.57 1.77 3.50
N ILE A 27 7.63 1.40 2.78
CA ILE A 27 7.78 0.07 2.17
C ILE A 27 8.99 -0.54 2.84
N GLU A 28 8.78 -1.62 3.58
CA GLU A 28 9.84 -2.33 4.29
C GLU A 28 10.65 -3.22 3.34
N GLU A 29 11.69 -3.85 3.86
CA GLU A 29 12.62 -4.71 3.13
C GLU A 29 11.91 -5.84 2.35
N ASP A 30 12.48 -6.23 1.21
CA ASP A 30 12.04 -7.36 0.38
C ASP A 30 10.56 -7.36 -0.06
N CYS A 31 9.94 -6.19 -0.18
CA CYS A 31 8.59 -6.10 -0.74
C CYS A 31 8.60 -6.16 -2.27
N TRP A 32 7.70 -6.97 -2.84
CA TRP A 32 7.47 -6.98 -4.29
C TRP A 32 6.13 -6.33 -4.63
N LEU A 33 6.17 -5.26 -5.43
CA LEU A 33 4.98 -4.58 -5.93
C LEU A 33 4.82 -4.84 -7.42
N GLY A 34 3.70 -5.45 -7.81
CA GLY A 34 3.35 -5.64 -9.20
C GLY A 34 3.14 -4.32 -9.96
N GLY A 35 3.15 -4.39 -11.30
CA GLY A 35 2.91 -3.22 -12.14
C GLY A 35 1.56 -2.55 -11.86
N GLY A 36 1.53 -1.21 -11.85
CA GLY A 36 0.30 -0.44 -11.69
C GLY A 36 -0.32 -0.44 -10.28
N VAL A 37 0.44 -0.82 -9.25
CA VAL A 37 0.00 -0.70 -7.85
C VAL A 37 -0.12 0.77 -7.45
N THR A 38 -1.21 1.10 -6.74
CA THR A 38 -1.41 2.41 -6.10
C THR A 38 -1.44 2.23 -4.58
N VAL A 39 -0.63 2.99 -3.85
CA VAL A 39 -0.58 2.98 -2.38
C VAL A 39 -1.06 4.31 -1.84
N LEU A 40 -2.06 4.30 -0.95
CA LEU A 40 -2.60 5.53 -0.37
C LEU A 40 -1.70 6.11 0.73
N ALA A 41 -1.97 7.36 1.11
CA ALA A 41 -1.17 8.10 2.09
C ALA A 41 -1.18 7.42 3.46
N GLY A 42 -0.02 7.38 4.12
CA GLY A 42 0.09 6.92 5.51
C GLY A 42 0.07 5.41 5.67
N ILE A 43 0.31 4.66 4.58
CA ILE A 43 0.28 3.20 4.58
C ILE A 43 1.70 2.64 4.72
N THR A 44 1.81 1.60 5.55
CA THR A 44 3.00 0.74 5.67
C THR A 44 2.78 -0.59 4.96
N ILE A 45 3.71 -0.97 4.09
CA ILE A 45 3.81 -2.31 3.52
C ILE A 45 4.91 -3.06 4.27
N GLY A 46 4.51 -4.05 5.06
CA GLY A 46 5.42 -4.80 5.93
C GLY A 46 6.34 -5.75 5.18
N LYS A 47 7.49 -6.06 5.78
CA LYS A 47 8.61 -6.82 5.22
C LYS A 47 8.18 -8.08 4.47
N GLY A 48 8.81 -8.33 3.33
CA GLY A 48 8.61 -9.56 2.55
C GLY A 48 7.21 -9.72 1.97
N SER A 49 6.43 -8.63 1.89
CA SER A 49 5.06 -8.69 1.37
C SER A 49 5.01 -8.51 -0.15
N THR A 50 4.02 -9.15 -0.75
CA THR A 50 3.71 -9.06 -2.17
C THR A 50 2.40 -8.31 -2.39
N VAL A 51 2.42 -7.31 -3.27
CA VAL A 51 1.22 -6.61 -3.75
C VAL A 51 0.98 -6.97 -5.22
N GLY A 52 -0.13 -7.63 -5.52
CA GLY A 52 -0.47 -8.00 -6.89
C GLY A 52 -0.67 -6.79 -7.80
N ALA A 53 -0.42 -6.97 -9.11
CA ALA A 53 -0.57 -5.91 -10.12
C ALA A 53 -1.95 -5.25 -10.09
N GLY A 54 -2.00 -3.93 -10.34
CA GLY A 54 -3.23 -3.14 -10.37
C GLY A 54 -3.94 -2.95 -9.02
N SER A 55 -3.34 -3.35 -7.90
CA SER A 55 -3.99 -3.24 -6.58
C SER A 55 -4.02 -1.81 -6.05
N ILE A 56 -5.08 -1.46 -5.30
CA ILE A 56 -5.19 -0.18 -4.58
C ILE A 56 -5.10 -0.44 -3.07
N VAL A 57 -3.94 -0.13 -2.49
CA VAL A 57 -3.64 -0.39 -1.08
C VAL A 57 -4.17 0.76 -0.22
N THR A 58 -5.25 0.48 0.51
CA THR A 58 -5.96 1.48 1.34
C THR A 58 -5.76 1.31 2.85
N ARG A 59 -5.00 0.29 3.27
CA ARG A 59 -4.70 -0.06 4.68
C ARG A 59 -3.33 -0.70 4.75
N ASP A 60 -2.72 -0.68 5.94
CA ASP A 60 -1.43 -1.33 6.19
C ASP A 60 -1.44 -2.80 5.81
N VAL A 61 -0.33 -3.26 5.22
CA VAL A 61 -0.10 -4.64 4.84
C VAL A 61 0.82 -5.25 5.89
N PRO A 62 0.38 -6.26 6.65
CA PRO A 62 1.25 -6.92 7.63
C PRO A 62 2.42 -7.63 6.92
N PRO A 63 3.57 -7.82 7.59
CA PRO A 63 4.70 -8.58 7.03
C PRO A 63 4.30 -9.97 6.50
N PHE A 64 5.06 -10.45 5.52
CA PHE A 64 4.91 -11.76 4.89
C PHE A 64 3.49 -12.02 4.40
N SER A 65 2.89 -11.03 3.75
CA SER A 65 1.51 -11.11 3.24
C SER A 65 1.48 -10.92 1.74
N CYS A 66 0.60 -11.66 1.06
CA CYS A 66 0.21 -11.38 -0.31
C CYS A 66 -1.15 -10.68 -0.32
N VAL A 67 -1.23 -9.47 -0.88
CA VAL A 67 -2.47 -8.70 -1.01
C VAL A 67 -2.78 -8.40 -2.47
N VAL A 68 -4.06 -8.41 -2.85
CA VAL A 68 -4.50 -8.14 -4.22
C VAL A 68 -5.82 -7.37 -4.25
N GLY A 69 -6.08 -6.67 -5.37
CA GLY A 69 -7.39 -6.13 -5.73
C GLY A 69 -7.59 -4.64 -5.41
N ASN A 70 -8.80 -4.16 -5.68
CA ASN A 70 -9.23 -2.79 -5.42
C ASN A 70 -10.57 -2.80 -4.65
N PRO A 71 -10.57 -2.43 -3.36
CA PRO A 71 -9.41 -2.16 -2.53
C PRO A 71 -8.63 -3.45 -2.19
N ALA A 72 -7.31 -3.35 -1.99
CA ALA A 72 -6.45 -4.50 -1.74
C ALA A 72 -6.87 -5.26 -0.47
N ARG A 73 -6.88 -6.59 -0.55
CA ARG A 73 -7.22 -7.49 0.56
C ARG A 73 -6.19 -8.60 0.66
N LEU A 74 -6.03 -9.13 1.88
CA LEU A 74 -5.17 -10.29 2.14
C LEU A 74 -5.67 -11.48 1.32
N LEU A 75 -4.82 -11.97 0.42
CA LEU A 75 -5.03 -13.19 -0.34
C LEU A 75 -4.50 -14.39 0.45
N LYS A 76 -3.27 -14.29 0.94
CA LYS A 76 -2.65 -15.33 1.79
C LYS A 76 -1.49 -14.77 2.61
N LYS A 77 -1.11 -15.51 3.65
CA LYS A 77 0.19 -15.37 4.30
C LYS A 77 1.25 -16.14 3.52
N ILE A 78 2.46 -15.59 3.49
CA ILE A 78 3.64 -16.23 2.93
C ILE A 78 4.28 -17.00 4.07
N ASP A 79 4.30 -18.32 3.96
CA ASP A 79 5.04 -19.16 4.90
C ASP A 79 6.53 -19.09 4.56
N ILE A 80 7.33 -18.68 5.53
CA ILE A 80 8.79 -18.56 5.44
C ILE A 80 9.51 -19.57 6.34
N SER A 81 8.76 -20.48 6.97
CA SER A 81 9.31 -21.48 7.89
C SER A 81 9.79 -22.75 7.18
N THR A 82 9.43 -22.92 5.91
CA THR A 82 9.73 -24.09 5.10
C THR A 82 10.64 -23.73 3.95
N GLU A 83 11.58 -24.64 3.64
CA GLU A 83 12.42 -24.52 2.45
C GLU A 83 11.56 -24.46 1.19
N PRO A 84 11.95 -23.69 0.17
CA PRO A 84 11.15 -23.58 -1.04
C PRO A 84 10.99 -24.93 -1.71
N SER A 85 9.77 -25.26 -2.14
CA SER A 85 9.46 -26.54 -2.77
C SER A 85 10.07 -26.73 -4.17
N TRP A 86 10.77 -25.72 -4.68
CA TRP A 86 11.46 -25.74 -5.97
C TRP A 86 12.96 -26.04 -5.84
N SER A 87 13.42 -26.39 -4.63
CA SER A 87 14.76 -26.90 -4.34
C SER A 87 15.01 -28.26 -4.99
#